data_AF-I4Z609-F1
#
_entry.id   AF-I4Z609-F1
#
_cell.length_a   1.000
_cell.length_b   1.000
_cell.length_c   1.000
_cell.angle_alpha   90.00
_cell.angle_beta   90.00
_cell.angle_gamma   90.00
#
_symmetry.space_group_name_H-M   'P 1'
#
loop_
_entity.id
_entity.type
_entity.pdbx_description
1 polymer ?
#
loop_
_entity_poly.entity_id
_entity_poly.type
_entity_poly.pdbx_seq_one_letter_code
_entity_poly.pdbx_strand_id
1 'polypeptide(L)'
;MNLKHLIPGVVALVVLLGAVWLGYRWGGADVARLKAELAEIARVADVAQQEHQRASKALEQRMSEQAAAHEIKVTELNQQAETDRQALDQSLKHADVRQTELSKQLRQTNQELERVRDQQGSGSASAEDRASAVAREAELIALREKLQKAQAAQACLTMPVPPEALAVINRSAQP
;
A
#
# COMPACT_ATOMS: atom_id res chain seq x y z
N MET A 1 41.66 29.15 81.68
CA MET A 1 40.21 29.39 81.46
C MET A 1 40.02 29.64 79.97
N ASN A 2 39.25 28.78 79.31
CA ASN A 2 39.26 28.58 77.86
C ASN A 2 38.44 29.65 77.10
N LEU A 3 39.11 30.59 76.46
CA LEU A 3 38.53 31.62 75.59
C LEU A 3 38.07 31.09 74.20
N LYS A 4 38.22 29.78 73.95
CA LYS A 4 37.96 29.15 72.62
C LYS A 4 36.51 28.73 72.37
N HIS A 5 35.64 28.76 73.38
CA HIS A 5 34.23 28.34 73.24
C HIS A 5 33.22 29.50 73.21
N LEU A 6 33.65 30.74 73.47
CA LEU A 6 32.77 31.92 73.46
C LEU A 6 32.47 32.46 72.05
N ILE A 7 33.36 32.22 71.09
CA ILE A 7 33.25 32.75 69.72
C ILE A 7 32.18 32.04 68.87
N PRO A 8 32.08 30.70 68.82
CA PRO A 8 31.07 30.04 67.97
C PRO A 8 29.63 30.21 68.49
N GLY A 9 29.44 30.38 69.81
CA GLY A 9 28.12 30.59 70.40
C GLY A 9 27.49 31.92 70.03
N VAL A 10 28.29 33.00 69.98
CA VAL A 10 27.79 34.35 69.63
C VAL A 10 27.44 34.45 68.14
N VAL A 11 28.20 33.81 67.26
CA VAL A 11 27.91 33.81 65.81
C VAL A 11 26.63 33.03 65.51
N ALA A 12 26.41 31.89 66.15
CA ALA A 12 25.17 31.12 66.00
C ALA A 12 23.94 31.90 66.50
N LEU A 13 24.09 32.64 67.61
CA LEU A 13 23.02 33.48 68.16
C LEU A 13 22.67 34.65 67.23
N VAL A 14 23.67 35.32 66.64
CA VAL A 14 23.46 36.44 65.71
C VAL A 14 22.83 35.97 64.39
N VAL A 15 23.18 34.78 63.89
CA VAL A 15 22.54 34.21 62.68
C VAL A 15 21.09 33.81 62.96
N LEU A 16 20.80 33.20 64.11
CA LEU A 16 19.42 32.88 64.51
C LEU A 16 18.58 34.15 64.74
N LEU A 17 19.13 35.15 65.41
CA LEU A 17 18.47 36.45 65.59
C LEU A 17 18.28 37.18 64.25
N GLY A 18 19.23 37.08 63.32
CA GLY A 18 19.13 37.65 61.97
C GLY A 18 18.06 36.98 61.12
N ALA A 19 17.95 35.64 61.16
CA ALA A 19 16.94 34.88 60.43
C ALA A 19 15.53 35.11 61.00
N VAL A 20 15.41 35.21 62.33
CA VAL A 20 14.15 35.56 62.99
C VAL A 20 13.77 37.02 62.70
N TRP A 21 14.73 37.96 62.66
CA TRP A 21 14.45 39.36 62.36
C TRP A 21 14.10 39.60 60.88
N LEU A 22 14.76 38.92 59.94
CA LEU A 22 14.34 38.93 58.53
C LEU A 22 12.99 38.26 58.34
N GLY A 23 12.74 37.12 59.00
CA GLY A 23 11.44 36.43 58.98
C GLY A 23 10.31 37.23 59.63
N TYR A 24 10.61 38.06 60.63
CA TYR A 24 9.63 38.91 61.33
C TYR A 24 9.37 40.24 60.59
N ARG A 25 10.38 40.83 59.92
CA ARG A 25 10.19 42.03 59.09
C ARG A 25 9.48 41.76 57.76
N TRP A 26 9.58 40.55 57.23
CA TRP A 26 8.89 40.10 56.00
C TRP A 26 7.70 39.17 56.30
N GLY A 27 7.38 38.99 57.59
CA GLY A 27 6.39 38.02 58.07
C GLY A 27 4.98 38.59 58.14
N GLY A 28 4.20 38.38 57.08
CA GLY A 28 2.75 38.57 57.09
C GLY A 28 2.21 39.02 55.75
N ALA A 29 2.65 40.19 55.27
CA ALA A 29 2.20 40.76 54.01
C ALA A 29 2.80 40.03 52.79
N ASP A 30 4.10 39.74 52.80
CA ASP A 30 4.76 39.02 51.70
C ASP A 30 4.38 37.54 51.66
N VAL A 31 4.09 36.93 52.81
CA VAL A 31 3.57 35.54 52.87
C VAL A 31 2.14 35.47 52.33
N ALA A 32 1.30 36.47 52.62
CA ALA A 32 -0.05 36.55 52.04
C ALA A 32 0.00 36.78 50.52
N ARG A 33 0.92 37.64 50.05
CA ARG A 33 1.16 37.88 48.62
C ARG A 33 1.70 36.65 47.90
N LEU A 34 2.71 35.97 48.46
CA LEU A 34 3.25 34.72 47.92
C LEU A 34 2.20 33.60 47.89
N LYS A 35 1.32 33.51 48.90
CA LYS A 35 0.19 32.57 48.88
C LYS A 35 -0.84 32.92 47.81
N ALA A 36 -1.11 34.21 47.57
CA ALA A 36 -1.98 34.66 46.49
C ALA A 36 -1.37 34.36 45.11
N GLU A 37 -0.08 34.64 44.92
CA GLU A 37 0.67 34.33 43.69
C GLU A 37 0.76 32.80 43.47
N LEU A 38 0.98 31.99 44.51
CA LEU A 38 0.91 30.52 44.44
C LEU A 38 -0.49 30.00 44.11
N ALA A 39 -1.55 30.61 44.66
CA ALA A 39 -2.93 30.24 44.34
C ALA A 39 -3.28 30.59 42.88
N GLU A 40 -2.73 31.67 42.34
CA GLU A 40 -2.88 32.05 40.94
C GLU A 40 -2.10 31.09 40.01
N ILE A 41 -0.85 30.76 40.36
CA ILE A 41 -0.05 29.76 39.63
C ILE A 41 -0.71 28.38 39.67
N ALA A 42 -1.27 27.96 40.81
CA ALA A 42 -1.99 26.70 40.94
C ALA A 42 -3.23 26.66 40.02
N ARG A 43 -4.00 27.76 39.95
CA ARG A 43 -5.14 27.86 39.02
C ARG A 43 -4.69 27.79 37.56
N VAL A 44 -3.61 28.47 37.20
CA VAL A 44 -3.07 28.40 35.83
C VAL A 44 -2.55 27.00 35.51
N ALA A 45 -1.90 26.33 36.45
CA ALA A 45 -1.45 24.95 36.31
C ALA A 45 -2.62 23.98 36.13
N ASP A 46 -3.70 24.13 36.92
CA ASP A 46 -4.92 23.32 36.77
C ASP A 46 -5.58 23.52 35.41
N VAL A 47 -5.65 24.76 34.91
CA VAL A 47 -6.18 25.06 33.57
C VAL A 47 -5.29 24.43 32.49
N ALA A 48 -3.97 24.61 32.58
CA ALA A 48 -3.03 24.01 31.64
C ALA A 48 -3.09 22.48 31.63
N GLN A 49 -3.25 21.86 32.80
CA GLN A 49 -3.39 20.41 32.93
C GLN A 49 -4.72 19.92 32.32
N GLN A 50 -5.82 20.67 32.51
CA GLN A 50 -7.09 20.36 31.85
C GLN A 50 -7.01 20.50 30.34
N GLU A 51 -6.35 21.54 29.83
CA GLU A 51 -6.12 21.73 28.40
C GLU A 51 -5.27 20.61 27.80
N HIS A 52 -4.20 20.20 28.49
CA HIS A 52 -3.37 19.08 28.07
C HIS A 52 -4.16 17.77 28.02
N GLN A 53 -5.01 17.50 29.03
CA GLN A 53 -5.87 16.31 29.05
C GLN A 53 -6.94 16.35 27.94
N ARG A 54 -7.48 17.52 27.60
CA ARG A 54 -8.43 17.66 26.48
C ARG A 54 -7.72 17.44 25.15
N ALA A 55 -6.53 18.02 24.98
CA ALA A 55 -5.73 17.86 23.78
C ALA A 55 -5.28 16.40 23.58
N SER A 56 -4.87 15.71 24.65
CA SER A 56 -4.47 14.31 24.59
C SER A 56 -5.64 13.40 24.23
N LYS A 57 -6.82 13.61 24.83
CA LYS A 57 -8.05 12.88 24.48
C LYS A 57 -8.46 13.12 23.03
N ALA A 58 -8.39 14.38 22.56
CA ALA A 58 -8.71 14.71 21.18
C ALA A 58 -7.71 14.08 20.19
N LEU A 59 -6.42 14.01 20.55
CA LEU A 59 -5.40 13.34 19.74
C LEU A 59 -5.66 11.83 19.68
N GLU A 60 -5.95 11.20 20.82
CA GLU A 60 -6.27 9.78 20.90
C GLU A 60 -7.50 9.42 20.06
N GLN A 61 -8.55 10.24 20.13
CA GLN A 61 -9.73 10.10 19.28
C GLN A 61 -9.38 10.18 17.79
N ARG A 62 -8.59 11.18 17.36
CA ARG A 62 -8.17 11.30 15.96
C ARG A 62 -7.31 10.12 15.49
N MET A 63 -6.40 9.63 16.33
CA MET A 63 -5.57 8.48 16.00
C MET A 63 -6.42 7.20 15.89
N SER A 64 -7.40 7.04 16.78
CA SER A 64 -8.39 5.95 16.70
C SER A 64 -9.22 6.01 15.41
N GLU A 65 -9.73 7.19 15.06
CA GLU A 65 -10.50 7.39 13.82
C GLU A 65 -9.64 7.11 12.58
N GLN A 66 -8.39 7.57 12.56
CA GLN A 66 -7.45 7.28 11.47
C GLN A 66 -7.12 5.80 11.39
N ALA A 67 -6.89 5.12 12.52
CA ALA A 67 -6.64 3.68 12.54
C ALA A 67 -7.82 2.90 11.96
N ALA A 68 -9.05 3.24 12.37
CA ALA A 68 -10.26 2.63 11.83
C ALA A 68 -10.43 2.91 10.33
N ALA A 69 -10.19 4.14 9.88
CA ALA A 69 -10.25 4.49 8.46
C ALA A 69 -9.20 3.73 7.63
N HIS A 70 -7.98 3.59 8.14
CA HIS A 70 -6.93 2.80 7.51
C HIS A 70 -7.28 1.31 7.44
N GLU A 71 -7.82 0.73 8.52
CA GLU A 71 -8.24 -0.67 8.54
C GLU A 71 -9.34 -0.95 7.51
N ILE A 72 -10.33 -0.05 7.41
CA ILE A 72 -11.36 -0.11 6.37
C ILE A 72 -10.70 -0.04 4.99
N LYS A 73 -9.76 0.88 4.77
CA LYS A 73 -9.11 1.05 3.47
C LYS A 73 -8.26 -0.15 3.07
N VAL A 74 -7.52 -0.73 4.01
CA VAL A 74 -6.73 -1.95 3.79
C VAL A 74 -7.65 -3.11 3.45
N THR A 75 -8.78 -3.24 4.15
CA THR A 75 -9.77 -4.29 3.88
C THR A 75 -10.38 -4.13 2.49
N GLU A 76 -10.76 -2.91 2.11
CA GLU A 76 -11.28 -2.59 0.76
C GLU A 76 -10.26 -2.91 -0.32
N LEU A 77 -9.00 -2.47 -0.16
CA LEU A 77 -7.93 -2.74 -1.11
C LEU A 77 -7.62 -4.23 -1.23
N ASN A 78 -7.66 -4.98 -0.13
CA ASN A 78 -7.47 -6.43 -0.16
C ASN A 78 -8.62 -7.14 -0.89
N GLN A 79 -9.88 -6.71 -0.66
CA GLN A 79 -11.03 -7.24 -1.38
C GLN A 79 -10.95 -6.94 -2.88
N GLN A 80 -10.52 -5.73 -3.25
CA GLN A 80 -10.32 -5.36 -4.64
C GLN A 80 -9.21 -6.19 -5.28
N ALA A 81 -8.06 -6.33 -4.62
CA ALA A 81 -6.94 -7.13 -5.11
C ALA A 81 -7.32 -8.61 -5.31
N GLU A 82 -8.15 -9.16 -4.43
CA GLU A 82 -8.63 -10.54 -4.57
C GLU A 82 -9.62 -10.67 -5.74
N THR A 83 -10.51 -9.69 -5.92
CA THR A 83 -11.42 -9.63 -7.08
C THR A 83 -10.64 -9.54 -8.39
N ASP A 84 -9.62 -8.67 -8.44
CA ASP A 84 -8.76 -8.50 -9.62
C ASP A 84 -7.97 -9.77 -9.91
N ARG A 85 -7.47 -10.47 -8.88
CA ARG A 85 -6.81 -11.78 -9.04
C ARG A 85 -7.75 -12.82 -9.64
N GLN A 86 -8.98 -12.91 -9.15
CA GLN A 86 -9.97 -13.85 -9.68
C GLN A 86 -10.33 -13.52 -11.14
N ALA A 87 -10.49 -12.24 -11.48
CA ALA A 87 -10.74 -11.80 -12.85
C ALA A 87 -9.57 -12.13 -13.79
N LEU A 88 -8.32 -11.92 -13.33
CA LEU A 88 -7.12 -12.27 -14.08
C LEU A 88 -7.00 -13.78 -14.31
N ASP A 89 -7.23 -14.59 -13.28
CA ASP A 89 -7.21 -16.06 -13.40
C ASP A 89 -8.27 -16.57 -14.39
N GLN A 90 -9.49 -16.04 -14.34
CA GLN A 90 -10.53 -16.35 -15.32
C GLN A 90 -10.12 -15.94 -16.75
N SER A 91 -9.53 -14.75 -16.91
CA SER A 91 -9.04 -14.27 -18.21
C SER A 91 -7.95 -15.18 -18.77
N LEU A 92 -6.99 -15.61 -17.93
CA LEU A 92 -5.92 -16.53 -18.32
C LEU A 92 -6.47 -17.90 -18.73
N LYS A 93 -7.44 -18.46 -17.98
CA LYS A 93 -8.13 -19.69 -18.36
C LYS A 93 -8.82 -19.57 -19.72
N HIS A 94 -9.51 -18.45 -19.96
CA HIS A 94 -10.13 -18.20 -21.27
C HIS A 94 -9.10 -18.00 -22.39
N ALA A 95 -7.92 -17.46 -22.09
CA ALA A 95 -6.83 -17.35 -23.06
C ALA A 95 -6.27 -18.72 -23.42
N ASP A 96 -6.06 -19.61 -22.44
CA ASP A 96 -5.58 -20.97 -22.68
C ASP A 96 -6.57 -21.82 -23.50
N VAL A 97 -7.86 -21.75 -23.17
CA VAL A 97 -8.92 -22.39 -23.97
C VAL A 97 -8.94 -21.86 -25.41
N ARG A 98 -8.79 -20.55 -25.61
CA ARG A 98 -8.72 -19.96 -26.95
C ARG A 98 -7.47 -20.41 -27.72
N GLN A 99 -6.32 -20.50 -27.06
CA GLN A 99 -5.07 -20.95 -27.68
C GLN A 99 -5.13 -22.43 -28.09
N THR A 100 -5.71 -23.29 -27.25
CA THR A 100 -5.90 -24.71 -27.55
C THR A 100 -6.88 -24.91 -28.72
N GLU A 101 -7.97 -24.13 -28.76
CA GLU A 101 -8.93 -24.14 -29.87
C GLU A 101 -8.31 -23.63 -31.18
N LEU A 102 -7.57 -22.52 -31.18
CA LEU A 102 -6.86 -22.04 -32.37
C LEU A 102 -5.85 -23.08 -32.89
N SER A 103 -5.13 -23.75 -31.98
CA SER A 103 -4.18 -24.80 -32.33
C SER A 103 -4.86 -26.05 -32.90
N LYS A 104 -6.09 -26.33 -32.48
CA LYS A 104 -6.94 -27.40 -33.05
C LYS A 104 -7.42 -27.01 -34.45
N GLN A 105 -7.93 -25.80 -34.62
CA GLN A 105 -8.38 -25.28 -35.91
C GLN A 105 -7.26 -25.28 -36.95
N LEU A 106 -6.06 -24.81 -36.59
CA LEU A 106 -4.88 -24.86 -37.47
C LEU A 106 -4.54 -26.29 -37.91
N ARG A 107 -4.59 -27.26 -37.01
CA ARG A 107 -4.35 -28.68 -37.34
C ARG A 107 -5.43 -29.21 -38.28
N GLN A 108 -6.70 -28.89 -38.04
CA GLN A 108 -7.81 -29.30 -38.91
C GLN A 108 -7.70 -28.68 -40.31
N THR A 109 -7.44 -27.37 -40.41
CA THR A 109 -7.23 -26.68 -41.68
C THR A 109 -6.05 -27.27 -42.46
N ASN A 110 -4.95 -27.62 -41.78
CA ASN A 110 -3.81 -28.27 -42.43
C ASN A 110 -4.16 -29.66 -42.97
N GLN A 111 -4.93 -30.46 -42.22
CA GLN A 111 -5.40 -31.78 -42.69
C GLN A 111 -6.35 -31.66 -43.88
N GLU A 112 -7.24 -30.66 -43.89
CA GLU A 112 -8.13 -30.42 -45.04
C GLU A 112 -7.34 -29.99 -46.28
N LEU A 113 -6.33 -29.14 -46.10
CA LEU A 113 -5.47 -28.69 -47.18
C LEU A 113 -4.69 -29.85 -47.80
N GLU A 114 -4.16 -30.76 -46.97
CA GLU A 114 -3.52 -32.00 -47.41
C GLU A 114 -4.50 -32.90 -48.19
N ARG A 115 -5.72 -33.10 -47.69
CA ARG A 115 -6.77 -33.86 -48.41
C ARG A 115 -7.13 -33.27 -49.76
N VAL A 116 -7.25 -31.93 -49.84
CA VAL A 116 -7.56 -31.24 -51.12
C VAL A 116 -6.40 -31.43 -52.11
N ARG A 117 -5.15 -31.37 -51.65
CA ARG A 117 -3.97 -31.62 -52.50
C ARG A 117 -3.88 -33.07 -52.98
N ASP A 118 -4.16 -34.03 -52.11
CA ASP A 118 -4.19 -35.45 -52.48
C ASP A 118 -5.30 -35.73 -53.52
N GLN A 119 -6.46 -35.10 -53.37
CA GLN A 119 -7.57 -35.20 -54.33
C GLN A 119 -7.20 -34.60 -55.69
N GLN A 120 -6.46 -33.49 -55.72
CA GLN A 120 -5.93 -32.92 -56.97
C GLN A 120 -4.87 -33.80 -57.62
N GLY A 121 -3.99 -34.44 -56.82
CA GLY A 121 -2.90 -35.28 -57.29
C GLY A 121 -3.33 -36.64 -57.85
N SER A 122 -4.51 -37.15 -57.48
CA SER A 122 -5.00 -38.47 -57.92
C SER A 122 -5.51 -38.54 -59.37
N GLY A 123 -5.52 -37.43 -60.11
CA GLY A 123 -5.54 -37.40 -61.58
C GLY A 123 -6.86 -37.74 -62.28
N SER A 124 -7.92 -38.14 -61.57
CA SER A 124 -9.21 -38.56 -62.15
C SER A 124 -10.32 -37.49 -62.14
N ALA A 125 -9.98 -36.24 -61.83
CA ALA A 125 -10.97 -35.16 -61.65
C ALA A 125 -11.25 -34.37 -62.94
N SER A 126 -12.52 -33.99 -63.16
CA SER A 126 -12.93 -33.13 -64.28
C SER A 126 -12.29 -31.74 -64.17
N ALA A 127 -12.31 -30.94 -65.24
CA ALA A 127 -11.75 -29.59 -65.21
C ALA A 127 -12.45 -28.67 -64.18
N GLU A 128 -13.74 -28.90 -63.94
CA GLU A 128 -14.56 -28.15 -63.00
C GLU A 128 -14.27 -28.56 -61.54
N ASP A 129 -14.02 -29.85 -61.29
CA ASP A 129 -13.55 -30.36 -60.00
C ASP A 129 -12.16 -29.80 -59.64
N ARG A 130 -11.28 -29.63 -60.63
CA ARG A 130 -9.96 -29.01 -60.41
C ARG A 130 -10.07 -27.53 -60.08
N ALA A 131 -10.92 -26.79 -60.79
CA ALA A 131 -11.12 -25.36 -60.53
C ALA A 131 -11.71 -25.11 -59.12
N SER A 132 -12.70 -25.92 -58.73
CA SER A 132 -13.29 -25.83 -57.39
C SER A 132 -12.31 -26.25 -56.28
N ALA A 133 -11.47 -27.27 -56.52
CA ALA A 133 -10.42 -27.65 -55.58
C ALA A 133 -9.36 -26.55 -55.39
N VAL A 134 -8.95 -25.87 -56.46
CA VAL A 134 -8.00 -24.74 -56.39
C VAL A 134 -8.59 -23.56 -55.62
N ALA A 135 -9.86 -23.22 -55.86
CA ALA A 135 -10.55 -22.18 -55.10
C ALA A 135 -10.61 -22.52 -53.61
N ARG A 136 -10.94 -23.78 -53.27
CA ARG A 136 -10.99 -24.26 -51.88
C ARG A 136 -9.61 -24.28 -51.22
N GLU A 137 -8.55 -24.62 -51.95
CA GLU A 137 -7.18 -24.53 -51.44
C GLU A 137 -6.81 -23.07 -51.09
N ALA A 138 -7.12 -22.12 -51.97
CA ALA A 138 -6.87 -20.70 -51.72
C ALA A 138 -7.61 -20.18 -50.48
N GLU A 139 -8.87 -20.60 -50.28
CA GLU A 139 -9.64 -20.28 -49.08
C GLU A 139 -9.01 -20.86 -47.80
N LEU A 140 -8.56 -22.12 -47.84
CA LEU A 140 -7.90 -22.77 -46.70
C LEU A 140 -6.55 -22.13 -46.36
N ILE A 141 -5.78 -21.71 -47.37
CA ILE A 141 -4.53 -20.95 -47.17
C ILE A 141 -4.83 -19.61 -46.49
N ALA A 142 -5.81 -18.85 -46.98
CA ALA A 142 -6.19 -17.57 -46.39
C ALA A 142 -6.70 -17.73 -44.94
N LEU A 143 -7.45 -18.80 -44.66
CA LEU A 143 -7.89 -19.12 -43.30
C LEU A 143 -6.71 -19.48 -42.39
N ARG A 144 -5.76 -20.29 -42.86
CA ARG A 144 -4.54 -20.63 -42.11
C ARG A 144 -3.74 -19.38 -41.76
N GLU A 145 -3.54 -18.45 -42.69
CA GLU A 145 -2.82 -17.20 -42.41
C GLU A 145 -3.51 -16.36 -41.32
N LYS A 146 -4.84 -16.26 -41.37
CA LYS A 146 -5.62 -15.57 -40.34
C LYS A 146 -5.46 -16.23 -38.97
N LEU A 147 -5.55 -17.56 -38.91
CA LEU A 147 -5.39 -18.32 -37.68
C LEU A 147 -3.95 -18.21 -37.12
N GLN A 148 -2.93 -18.21 -37.98
CA GLN A 148 -1.54 -17.99 -37.57
C GLN A 148 -1.31 -16.59 -36.99
N LYS A 149 -1.89 -15.55 -37.62
CA LYS A 149 -1.84 -14.19 -37.08
C LYS A 149 -2.53 -14.10 -35.72
N ALA A 150 -3.69 -14.74 -35.56
CA ALA A 150 -4.40 -14.80 -34.28
C ALA A 150 -3.57 -15.53 -33.20
N GLN A 151 -2.92 -16.65 -33.57
CA GLN A 151 -2.03 -17.39 -32.67
C GLN A 151 -0.83 -16.54 -32.22
N ALA A 152 -0.18 -15.82 -33.14
CA ALA A 152 0.94 -14.94 -32.81
C ALA A 152 0.52 -13.78 -31.90
N ALA A 153 -0.62 -13.14 -32.19
CA ALA A 153 -1.17 -12.10 -31.34
C ALA A 153 -1.44 -12.61 -29.92
N GLN A 154 -1.95 -13.83 -29.79
CA GLN A 154 -2.24 -14.43 -28.50
C GLN A 154 -0.98 -14.85 -27.74
N ALA A 155 0.07 -15.30 -28.44
CA ALA A 155 1.37 -15.60 -27.84
C ALA A 155 2.06 -14.35 -27.26
N CYS A 156 1.89 -13.18 -27.88
CA CYS A 156 2.40 -11.92 -27.34
C CYS A 156 1.73 -11.52 -26.02
N LEU A 157 0.45 -11.88 -25.82
CA LEU A 157 -0.30 -11.58 -24.60
C LEU A 157 0.03 -12.52 -23.44
N THR A 158 0.51 -13.73 -23.74
CA THR A 158 0.88 -14.74 -22.73
C THR A 158 2.38 -14.78 -22.45
N MET A 159 3.18 -13.92 -23.09
CA MET A 159 4.61 -13.84 -22.87
C MET A 159 4.92 -13.38 -21.44
N PRO A 160 5.79 -14.08 -20.69
CA PRO A 160 6.15 -13.66 -19.35
C PRO A 160 6.83 -12.28 -19.39
N VAL A 161 6.42 -11.40 -18.48
CA VAL A 161 7.05 -10.08 -18.34
C VAL A 161 8.49 -10.28 -17.84
N PRO A 162 9.50 -9.69 -18.50
CA PRO A 162 10.88 -9.83 -18.09
C PRO A 162 11.11 -9.29 -16.67
N PRO A 163 11.94 -9.96 -15.85
CA PRO A 163 12.15 -9.58 -14.45
C PRO A 163 12.74 -8.17 -14.29
N GLU A 164 13.54 -7.70 -15.24
CA GLU A 164 14.05 -6.33 -15.29
C GLU A 164 12.93 -5.27 -15.38
N ALA A 165 11.85 -5.55 -16.12
CA ALA A 165 10.71 -4.63 -16.20
C ALA A 165 9.92 -4.58 -14.88
N LEU A 166 9.77 -5.72 -14.21
CA LEU A 166 9.16 -5.80 -12.88
C LEU A 166 9.97 -5.03 -11.82
N ALA A 167 11.31 -5.10 -11.92
CA ALA A 167 12.20 -4.38 -11.00
C ALA A 167 12.08 -2.85 -11.12
N VAL A 168 11.81 -2.32 -12.32
CA VAL A 168 11.58 -0.88 -12.53
C VAL A 168 10.26 -0.44 -11.91
N ILE A 169 9.19 -1.21 -12.13
CA ILE A 169 7.85 -0.92 -11.57
C ILE A 169 7.88 -0.92 -10.03
N ASN A 170 8.54 -1.91 -9.42
CA ASN A 170 8.65 -1.99 -7.96
C ASN A 170 9.48 -0.85 -7.37
N ARG A 171 10.46 -0.32 -8.10
CA ARG A 171 11.26 0.83 -7.65
C ARG A 171 10.46 2.13 -7.67
N SER A 172 9.54 2.31 -8.63
CA SER A 172 8.64 3.47 -8.69
C SER A 172 7.47 3.41 -7.70
N ALA A 173 7.19 2.24 -7.12
CA ALA A 173 6.11 2.04 -6.15
C ALA A 173 6.57 2.21 -4.68
N GLN A 174 7.86 2.39 -4.43
CA GLN A 174 8.38 2.73 -3.10
C GLN A 174 8.34 4.25 -2.92
N PRO A 175 7.68 4.78 -1.87
CA PRO A 175 7.60 6.21 -1.59
C PRO A 175 8.95 6.82 -1.22
#